data_AF-A0A7V8F9L6-F1
#
_entry.id   AF-A0A7V8F9L6-F1
#
_cell.length_a   1.000
_cell.length_b   1.000
_cell.length_c   1.000
_cell.angle_alpha   90.00
_cell.angle_beta   90.00
_cell.angle_gamma   90.00
#
_symmetry.space_group_name_H-M   'P 1'
#
loop_
_entity.id
_entity.type
_entity.pdbx_description
1 polymer ?
#
loop_
_entity_poly.entity_id
_entity_poly.type
_entity_poly.pdbx_seq_one_letter_code
_entity_poly.pdbx_strand_id
1 'polypeptide(L)'
;MDNFYKKPNDQKLKRGPKQKASVEAEKATEAREIRLKAHNNWPRAQESQAERDFAQLLDKLAPSIVMTPYPFLNGNTEANFHRHLGMLIDALDMLPRRPDHAFDLCFRSLDELAQELTKKGTITDALNRLGSHVCHSLSSAQSWKNSIDKLSVNMPKVSGRYLAQRLLDVLDTQNDPLKNRAVTVLGGPFCNDFFKKYRTDLPSSRSPEEAEKILATANNRAGEFLSLLMSSRAPLNIPPGQETKYAAYERLDLSNPDNVFDQAKALSVMLSLLAYNARNERVHGSSLSPFRSSKASLTTYASYYFQFHLIYAIAVGLMIESFPGCGDSIRWNANVDENMGKYHSVFGPYSRKT
;
A
#
# COMPACT_ATOMS: atom_id res chain seq x y z
N MET A 1 -33.47 6.63 42.15
CA MET A 1 -33.03 5.40 42.84
C MET A 1 -33.08 4.28 41.79
N ASP A 2 -32.20 4.31 40.79
CA ASP A 2 -30.80 3.84 40.83
C ASP A 2 -30.72 2.45 41.45
N ASN A 3 -30.54 1.38 40.66
CA ASN A 3 -29.26 0.83 40.17
C ASN A 3 -29.23 -0.63 40.69
N PHE A 4 -28.88 -1.71 40.00
CA PHE A 4 -27.83 -1.95 39.01
C PHE A 4 -28.21 -3.17 38.15
N TYR A 5 -28.23 -3.00 36.83
CA TYR A 5 -27.99 -4.07 35.87
C TYR A 5 -26.48 -4.37 35.88
N LYS A 6 -26.07 -5.56 36.34
CA LYS A 6 -24.68 -6.03 36.17
C LYS A 6 -24.50 -6.56 34.75
N LYS A 7 -23.72 -5.85 33.93
CA LYS A 7 -23.24 -6.32 32.62
C LYS A 7 -22.41 -7.61 32.77
N PRO A 8 -22.43 -8.53 31.79
CA PRO A 8 -21.50 -9.64 31.74
C PRO A 8 -20.07 -9.11 31.57
N ASN A 9 -19.16 -9.70 32.33
CA ASN A 9 -17.77 -9.35 32.40
C ASN A 9 -17.04 -9.83 31.14
N ASP A 10 -16.91 -8.97 30.12
CA ASP A 10 -16.01 -9.17 28.98
C ASP A 10 -14.55 -9.00 29.43
N GLN A 11 -14.06 -9.93 30.26
CA GLN A 11 -12.63 -10.10 30.47
C GLN A 11 -12.05 -10.78 29.24
N LYS A 12 -11.58 -9.96 28.28
CA LYS A 12 -10.54 -10.39 27.34
C LYS A 12 -9.30 -10.77 28.16
N LEU A 13 -9.22 -12.03 28.55
CA LEU A 13 -8.02 -12.64 29.13
C LEU A 13 -6.85 -12.39 28.17
N LYS A 14 -5.96 -11.46 28.56
CA LYS A 14 -4.69 -11.25 27.88
C LYS A 14 -3.87 -12.53 28.02
N ARG A 15 -3.85 -13.35 26.97
CA ARG A 15 -3.05 -14.58 26.91
C ARG A 15 -1.58 -14.24 27.10
N GLY A 16 -0.89 -15.01 27.95
CA GLY A 16 0.54 -14.82 28.23
C GLY A 16 1.42 -15.08 27.00
N PRO A 17 2.66 -14.58 26.97
CA PRO A 17 3.57 -14.66 25.81
C PRO A 17 3.78 -16.09 25.29
N LYS A 18 3.99 -17.06 26.19
CA LYS A 18 4.19 -18.49 25.84
C LYS A 18 2.98 -19.10 25.14
N GLN A 19 1.77 -18.73 25.56
CA GLN A 19 0.53 -19.23 24.97
C GLN A 19 0.29 -18.62 23.58
N LYS A 20 0.75 -17.38 23.36
CA LYS A 20 0.69 -16.73 22.04
C LYS A 20 1.66 -17.36 21.04
N ALA A 21 2.90 -17.61 21.45
CA ALA A 21 3.91 -18.26 20.60
C ALA A 21 3.48 -19.68 20.18
N SER A 22 2.91 -20.46 21.11
CA SER A 22 2.35 -21.79 20.82
C SER A 22 1.26 -21.76 19.75
N VAL A 23 0.35 -20.78 19.83
CA VAL A 23 -0.75 -20.61 18.85
C VAL A 23 -0.24 -20.16 17.48
N GLU A 24 0.78 -19.31 17.43
CA GLU A 24 1.38 -18.86 16.17
C GLU A 24 2.15 -19.99 15.46
N ALA A 25 2.84 -20.84 16.22
CA ALA A 25 3.51 -22.03 15.71
C ALA A 25 2.50 -23.04 15.13
N GLU A 26 1.39 -23.28 15.84
CA GLU A 26 0.31 -24.16 15.39
C GLU A 26 -0.32 -23.67 14.07
N LYS A 27 -0.65 -22.36 13.98
CA LYS A 27 -1.14 -21.74 12.74
C LYS A 27 -0.16 -21.85 11.58
N ALA A 28 1.14 -21.73 11.86
CA ALA A 28 2.18 -21.86 10.83
C ALA A 28 2.24 -23.29 10.27
N THR A 29 2.10 -24.29 11.14
CA THR A 29 2.02 -25.71 10.76
C THR A 29 0.76 -25.99 9.95
N GLU A 30 -0.41 -25.55 10.42
CA GLU A 30 -1.68 -25.70 9.70
C GLU A 30 -1.61 -25.10 8.29
N ALA A 31 -1.06 -23.88 8.14
CA ALA A 31 -0.93 -23.27 6.83
C ALA A 31 0.02 -24.03 5.89
N ARG A 32 1.07 -24.69 6.42
CA ARG A 32 1.95 -25.56 5.61
C ARG A 32 1.19 -26.76 5.08
N GLU A 33 0.39 -27.41 5.93
CA GLU A 33 -0.44 -28.54 5.53
C GLU A 33 -1.50 -28.15 4.50
N ILE A 34 -2.19 -27.02 4.71
CA ILE A 34 -3.18 -26.52 3.74
C ILE A 34 -2.53 -26.30 2.38
N ARG A 35 -1.32 -25.73 2.31
CA ARG A 35 -0.62 -25.55 1.03
C ARG A 35 -0.29 -26.88 0.35
N LEU A 36 0.21 -27.87 1.10
CA LEU A 36 0.50 -29.20 0.58
C LEU A 36 -0.75 -29.91 0.06
N LYS A 37 -1.83 -29.87 0.84
CA LYS A 37 -3.11 -30.47 0.45
C LYS A 37 -3.73 -29.75 -0.74
N ALA A 38 -3.67 -28.42 -0.80
CA ALA A 38 -4.16 -27.63 -1.94
C ALA A 38 -3.39 -27.95 -3.23
N HIS A 39 -2.09 -28.20 -3.15
CA HIS A 39 -1.28 -28.64 -4.29
C HIS A 39 -1.65 -30.05 -4.73
N ASN A 40 -1.63 -31.01 -3.81
CA ASN A 40 -1.80 -32.43 -4.12
C ASN A 40 -3.22 -32.80 -4.57
N ASN A 41 -4.22 -31.98 -4.22
CA ASN A 41 -5.61 -32.21 -4.57
C ASN A 41 -6.12 -31.30 -5.70
N TRP A 42 -5.24 -30.57 -6.40
CA TRP A 42 -5.65 -29.72 -7.53
C TRP A 42 -6.42 -30.53 -8.59
N PRO A 43 -7.54 -30.01 -9.15
CA PRO A 43 -8.09 -28.65 -9.00
C PRO A 43 -9.09 -28.48 -7.84
N ARG A 44 -9.27 -29.47 -6.95
CA ARG A 44 -10.18 -29.35 -5.80
C ARG A 44 -9.61 -28.32 -4.83
N ALA A 45 -10.14 -27.10 -4.90
CA ALA A 45 -9.64 -25.97 -4.14
C ALA A 45 -9.78 -26.21 -2.63
N GLN A 46 -8.67 -26.13 -1.92
CA GLN A 46 -8.68 -25.89 -0.47
C GLN A 46 -8.28 -24.45 -0.23
N GLU A 47 -9.25 -23.66 0.21
CA GLU A 47 -9.05 -22.28 0.59
C GLU A 47 -8.29 -22.18 1.90
N SER A 48 -7.43 -21.17 2.02
CA SER A 48 -6.88 -20.74 3.30
C SER A 48 -7.96 -20.10 4.17
N GLN A 49 -7.67 -19.89 5.45
CA GLN A 49 -8.60 -19.16 6.32
C GLN A 49 -8.87 -17.74 5.80
N ALA A 50 -7.85 -17.05 5.30
CA ALA A 50 -8.01 -15.70 4.77
C ALA A 50 -8.87 -15.66 3.50
N GLU A 51 -8.75 -16.68 2.63
CA GLU A 51 -9.59 -16.81 1.44
C GLU A 51 -11.06 -17.05 1.83
N ARG A 52 -11.32 -17.90 2.83
CA ARG A 52 -12.67 -18.13 3.40
C ARG A 52 -13.25 -16.86 4.04
N ASP A 53 -12.46 -16.18 4.85
CA ASP A 53 -12.88 -14.93 5.52
C ASP A 53 -13.25 -13.87 4.48
N PHE A 54 -12.49 -13.80 3.37
CA PHE A 54 -12.76 -12.89 2.28
C PHE A 54 -14.00 -13.28 1.48
N ALA A 55 -14.20 -14.56 1.17
CA ALA A 55 -15.43 -15.04 0.54
C ALA A 55 -16.67 -14.68 1.38
N GLN A 56 -16.62 -14.92 2.69
CA GLN A 56 -17.70 -14.55 3.61
C GLN A 56 -17.92 -13.03 3.68
N LEU A 57 -16.87 -12.22 3.55
CA LEU A 57 -17.01 -10.77 3.46
C LEU A 57 -17.76 -10.38 2.19
N LEU A 58 -17.41 -10.97 1.04
CA LEU A 58 -18.09 -10.72 -0.24
C LEU A 58 -19.57 -11.12 -0.20
N ASP A 59 -19.89 -12.30 0.36
CA ASP A 59 -21.27 -12.78 0.48
C ASP A 59 -22.17 -11.81 1.26
N LYS A 60 -21.62 -11.16 2.29
CA LYS A 60 -22.32 -10.17 3.11
C LYS A 60 -22.56 -8.83 2.41
N LEU A 61 -21.78 -8.52 1.39
CA LEU A 61 -21.81 -7.23 0.71
C LEU A 61 -22.82 -7.18 -0.46
N ALA A 62 -23.53 -8.29 -0.74
CA ALA A 62 -24.36 -8.47 -1.95
C ALA A 62 -23.52 -8.15 -3.22
N PRO A 63 -24.03 -7.91 -4.45
CA PRO A 63 -23.15 -7.76 -5.62
C PRO A 63 -22.40 -6.40 -5.65
N SER A 64 -22.05 -5.84 -4.49
CA SER A 64 -21.16 -4.70 -4.37
C SER A 64 -19.80 -5.06 -4.95
N ILE A 65 -19.58 -4.62 -6.18
CA ILE A 65 -18.33 -4.80 -6.88
C ILE A 65 -17.28 -3.98 -6.14
N VAL A 66 -16.17 -4.61 -5.76
CA VAL A 66 -15.05 -3.99 -5.03
C VAL A 66 -14.33 -2.92 -5.88
N MET A 67 -14.77 -2.71 -7.12
CA MET A 67 -14.24 -1.76 -8.10
C MET A 67 -15.27 -1.48 -9.20
N THR A 68 -15.13 -0.37 -9.90
CA THR A 68 -15.75 -0.11 -11.20
C THR A 68 -14.70 0.28 -12.23
N PRO A 69 -14.61 -0.45 -13.36
CA PRO A 69 -13.68 -0.13 -14.43
C PRO A 69 -13.94 1.26 -14.99
N TYR A 70 -12.89 1.93 -15.43
CA TYR A 70 -12.99 3.18 -16.16
C TYR A 70 -13.65 2.94 -17.53
N PRO A 71 -14.76 3.64 -17.85
CA PRO A 71 -15.48 3.50 -19.11
C PRO A 71 -14.79 4.29 -20.24
N PHE A 72 -13.74 3.70 -20.84
CA PHE A 72 -13.07 4.25 -22.02
C PHE A 72 -14.05 4.56 -23.16
N LEU A 73 -13.76 5.61 -23.93
CA LEU A 73 -14.55 5.98 -25.10
C LEU A 73 -14.28 5.02 -26.26
N ASN A 74 -15.33 4.71 -27.00
CA ASN A 74 -15.23 3.88 -28.21
C ASN A 74 -14.48 4.61 -29.32
N GLY A 75 -13.85 3.85 -30.21
CA GLY A 75 -13.29 4.37 -31.47
C GLY A 75 -11.78 4.51 -31.52
N ASN A 76 -11.06 4.26 -30.41
CA ASN A 76 -9.60 4.14 -30.48
C ASN A 76 -9.23 2.83 -31.20
N THR A 77 -8.40 2.91 -32.24
CA THR A 77 -7.96 1.77 -33.06
C THR A 77 -6.46 1.49 -32.94
N GLU A 78 -5.76 2.22 -32.07
CA GLU A 78 -4.31 2.09 -31.92
C GLU A 78 -3.95 0.76 -31.24
N ALA A 79 -3.03 0.01 -31.85
CA ALA A 79 -2.61 -1.29 -31.33
C ALA A 79 -2.04 -1.22 -29.91
N ASN A 80 -1.28 -0.17 -29.59
CA ASN A 80 -0.72 0.03 -28.26
C ASN A 80 -1.82 0.29 -27.22
N PHE A 81 -2.83 1.11 -27.54
CA PHE A 81 -3.99 1.31 -26.66
C PHE A 81 -4.66 -0.02 -26.32
N HIS A 82 -4.96 -0.84 -27.35
CA HIS A 82 -5.61 -2.15 -27.16
C HIS A 82 -4.75 -3.15 -26.38
N ARG A 83 -3.42 -3.08 -26.53
CA ARG A 83 -2.50 -3.90 -25.73
C ARG A 83 -2.58 -3.53 -24.25
N HIS A 84 -2.59 -2.24 -23.92
CA HIS A 84 -2.75 -1.78 -22.53
C HIS A 84 -4.16 -2.07 -21.99
N LEU A 85 -5.20 -1.89 -22.81
CA LEU A 85 -6.57 -2.25 -22.47
C LEU A 85 -6.70 -3.74 -22.16
N GLY A 86 -6.08 -4.61 -22.95
CA GLY A 86 -6.03 -6.05 -22.71
C GLY A 86 -5.45 -6.38 -21.33
N MET A 87 -4.33 -5.75 -20.94
CA MET A 87 -3.76 -5.92 -19.60
C MET A 87 -4.71 -5.48 -18.48
N LEU A 88 -5.49 -4.42 -18.70
CA LEU A 88 -6.50 -3.98 -17.73
C LEU A 88 -7.69 -4.95 -17.67
N ILE A 89 -8.12 -5.53 -18.79
CA ILE A 89 -9.17 -6.56 -18.82
C ILE A 89 -8.71 -7.81 -18.07
N ASP A 90 -7.51 -8.31 -18.37
CA ASP A 90 -6.93 -9.45 -17.65
C ASP A 90 -6.85 -9.17 -16.14
N ALA A 91 -6.54 -7.93 -15.75
CA ALA A 91 -6.51 -7.55 -14.35
C ALA A 91 -7.90 -7.61 -13.68
N LEU A 92 -8.95 -7.23 -14.41
CA LEU A 92 -10.33 -7.35 -13.94
C LEU A 92 -10.75 -8.81 -13.78
N ASP A 93 -10.31 -9.71 -14.67
CA ASP A 93 -10.59 -11.15 -14.58
C ASP A 93 -9.94 -11.82 -13.35
N MET A 94 -8.91 -11.20 -12.78
CA MET A 94 -8.31 -11.67 -11.52
C MET A 94 -9.14 -11.30 -10.28
N LEU A 95 -10.08 -10.36 -10.39
CA LEU A 95 -10.92 -9.91 -9.29
C LEU A 95 -12.16 -10.82 -9.10
N PRO A 96 -12.69 -10.91 -7.87
CA PRO A 96 -12.22 -10.25 -6.65
C PRO A 96 -11.08 -11.01 -5.93
N ARG A 97 -10.78 -12.24 -6.33
CA ARG A 97 -10.00 -13.16 -5.48
C ARG A 97 -8.50 -12.88 -5.47
N ARG A 98 -7.95 -12.35 -6.56
CA ARG A 98 -6.49 -12.18 -6.77
C ARG A 98 -6.13 -10.74 -7.12
N PRO A 99 -6.39 -9.76 -6.22
CA PRO A 99 -5.99 -8.37 -6.44
C PRO A 99 -4.46 -8.23 -6.57
N ASP A 100 -3.70 -9.19 -6.08
CA ASP A 100 -2.25 -9.26 -6.22
C ASP A 100 -1.80 -9.54 -7.66
N HIS A 101 -2.51 -10.40 -8.40
CA HIS A 101 -2.27 -10.59 -9.84
C HIS A 101 -2.83 -9.43 -10.66
N ALA A 102 -3.99 -8.89 -10.28
CA ALA A 102 -4.55 -7.71 -10.92
C ALA A 102 -3.56 -6.53 -10.86
N PHE A 103 -2.94 -6.33 -9.69
CA PHE A 103 -1.85 -5.36 -9.51
C PHE A 103 -0.69 -5.59 -10.47
N ASP A 104 -0.19 -6.83 -10.60
CA ASP A 104 0.96 -7.13 -11.47
C ASP A 104 0.66 -6.84 -12.94
N LEU A 105 -0.57 -7.11 -13.39
CA LEU A 105 -1.03 -6.85 -14.76
C LEU A 105 -1.16 -5.35 -15.03
N CYS A 106 -1.78 -4.59 -14.12
CA CYS A 106 -1.82 -3.13 -14.23
C CYS A 106 -0.41 -2.50 -14.17
N PHE A 107 0.50 -3.07 -13.37
CA PHE A 107 1.86 -2.56 -13.24
C PHE A 107 2.65 -2.65 -14.54
N ARG A 108 2.42 -3.70 -15.36
CA ARG A 108 3.04 -3.80 -16.69
C ARG A 108 2.61 -2.66 -17.61
N SER A 109 1.32 -2.31 -17.57
CA SER A 109 0.78 -1.19 -18.33
C SER A 109 1.39 0.14 -17.85
N LEU A 110 1.45 0.36 -16.53
CA LEU A 110 2.10 1.51 -15.91
C LEU A 110 3.58 1.63 -16.32
N ASP A 111 4.34 0.54 -16.22
CA ASP A 111 5.80 0.50 -16.46
C ASP A 111 6.13 1.06 -17.85
N GLU A 112 5.47 0.53 -18.88
CA GLU A 112 5.72 0.93 -20.26
C GLU A 112 5.22 2.35 -20.56
N LEU A 113 3.99 2.71 -20.14
CA LEU A 113 3.46 4.06 -20.35
C LEU A 113 4.30 5.13 -19.63
N ALA A 114 4.78 4.83 -18.41
CA ALA A 114 5.64 5.75 -17.67
C ALA A 114 6.98 5.96 -18.38
N GLN A 115 7.57 4.92 -18.98
CA GLN A 115 8.81 5.05 -19.75
C GLN A 115 8.61 5.86 -21.04
N GLU A 116 7.48 5.71 -21.72
CA GLU A 116 7.14 6.50 -22.91
C GLU A 116 7.01 7.99 -22.57
N LEU A 117 6.28 8.33 -21.50
CA LEU A 117 6.02 9.72 -21.10
C LEU A 117 7.25 10.43 -20.51
N THR A 118 8.12 9.72 -19.79
CA THR A 118 9.26 10.34 -19.08
C THR A 118 10.58 10.33 -19.85
N LYS A 119 10.54 10.03 -21.16
CA LYS A 119 11.68 9.88 -22.08
C LYS A 119 12.61 8.73 -21.67
N LYS A 120 12.28 7.52 -22.14
CA LYS A 120 13.06 6.25 -22.18
C LYS A 120 14.30 6.22 -21.27
N GLY A 121 14.22 5.42 -20.20
CA GLY A 121 15.29 5.17 -19.23
C GLY A 121 15.02 3.88 -18.48
N THR A 122 15.64 3.67 -17.32
CA THR A 122 15.26 2.53 -16.48
C THR A 122 13.88 2.77 -15.86
N ILE A 123 13.17 1.71 -15.47
CA ILE A 123 11.92 1.85 -14.71
C ILE A 123 12.12 2.63 -13.40
N THR A 124 13.33 2.58 -12.83
CA THR A 124 13.70 3.44 -11.69
C THR A 124 13.53 4.91 -12.02
N ASP A 125 14.10 5.33 -13.16
CA ASP A 125 14.11 6.71 -13.57
C ASP A 125 12.71 7.17 -13.95
N ALA A 126 11.96 6.31 -14.64
CA ALA A 126 10.59 6.59 -15.04
C ALA A 126 9.68 6.85 -13.83
N LEU A 127 9.65 5.94 -12.85
CA LEU A 127 8.79 6.11 -11.66
C LEU A 127 9.22 7.32 -10.80
N ASN A 128 10.52 7.62 -10.72
CA ASN A 128 11.01 8.78 -9.95
C ASN A 128 10.61 10.11 -10.60
N ARG A 129 10.61 10.19 -11.93
CA ARG A 129 10.28 11.41 -12.69
C ARG A 129 8.79 11.58 -12.92
N LEU A 130 8.02 10.48 -12.91
CA LEU A 130 6.61 10.49 -13.27
C LEU A 130 5.81 11.47 -12.41
N GLY A 131 6.04 11.49 -11.09
CA GLY A 131 5.37 12.41 -10.18
C GLY A 131 5.50 13.88 -10.61
N SER A 132 6.73 14.34 -10.83
CA SER A 132 6.99 15.70 -11.28
C SER A 132 6.42 15.97 -12.67
N HIS A 133 6.49 14.99 -13.58
CA HIS A 133 5.97 15.15 -14.94
C HIS A 133 4.45 15.34 -14.94
N VAL A 134 3.69 14.45 -14.29
CA VAL A 134 2.22 14.52 -14.29
C VAL A 134 1.68 15.68 -13.47
N CYS A 135 2.39 16.11 -12.41
CA CYS A 135 1.95 17.21 -11.57
C CYS A 135 2.35 18.61 -12.07
N HIS A 136 3.34 18.72 -12.97
CA HIS A 136 3.87 20.03 -13.38
C HIS A 136 3.97 20.25 -14.90
N SER A 137 4.04 19.18 -15.71
CA SER A 137 4.29 19.29 -17.15
C SER A 137 3.07 19.03 -18.03
N LEU A 138 2.04 18.36 -17.49
CA LEU A 138 0.81 18.05 -18.24
C LEU A 138 -0.24 19.14 -18.09
N SER A 139 -1.05 19.36 -19.13
CA SER A 139 -2.21 20.26 -19.08
C SER A 139 -3.27 19.80 -18.06
N SER A 140 -3.33 18.49 -17.80
CA SER A 140 -4.19 17.83 -16.82
C SER A 140 -3.61 17.83 -15.38
N ALA A 141 -2.54 18.58 -15.10
CA ALA A 141 -1.82 18.54 -13.82
C ALA A 141 -2.71 18.64 -12.57
N GLN A 142 -3.73 19.50 -12.59
CA GLN A 142 -4.65 19.63 -11.46
C GLN A 142 -5.49 18.37 -11.24
N SER A 143 -5.90 17.71 -12.33
CA SER A 143 -6.61 16.43 -12.27
C SER A 143 -5.72 15.34 -11.66
N TRP A 144 -4.44 15.31 -12.02
CA TRP A 144 -3.48 14.39 -11.41
C TRP A 144 -3.29 14.65 -9.91
N LYS A 145 -3.10 15.90 -9.50
CA LYS A 145 -2.97 16.27 -8.09
C LYS A 145 -4.18 15.80 -7.27
N ASN A 146 -5.40 16.04 -7.78
CA ASN A 146 -6.63 15.62 -7.12
C ASN A 146 -6.72 14.08 -6.97
N SER A 147 -6.38 13.32 -8.02
CA SER A 147 -6.37 11.86 -7.96
C SER A 147 -5.32 11.33 -6.97
N ILE A 148 -4.11 11.92 -6.98
CA ILE A 148 -3.03 11.54 -6.05
C ILE A 148 -3.44 11.81 -4.61
N ASP A 149 -4.12 12.91 -4.32
CA ASP A 149 -4.62 13.22 -2.97
C ASP A 149 -5.63 12.19 -2.49
N LYS A 150 -6.61 11.83 -3.33
CA LYS A 150 -7.59 10.78 -3.03
C LYS A 150 -6.92 9.43 -2.74
N LEU A 151 -5.94 9.05 -3.56
CA LEU A 151 -5.19 7.80 -3.37
C LEU A 151 -4.36 7.84 -2.07
N SER A 152 -3.63 8.94 -1.83
CA SER A 152 -2.73 9.03 -0.69
C SER A 152 -3.46 9.04 0.66
N VAL A 153 -4.60 9.73 0.76
CA VAL A 153 -5.43 9.77 1.97
C VAL A 153 -6.04 8.39 2.29
N ASN A 154 -6.20 7.53 1.29
CA ASN A 154 -6.72 6.17 1.45
C ASN A 154 -5.64 5.11 1.61
N MET A 155 -4.36 5.49 1.73
CA MET A 155 -3.27 4.56 2.00
C MET A 155 -3.49 3.79 3.33
N PRO A 156 -3.61 2.46 3.31
CA PRO A 156 -3.86 1.68 4.51
C PRO A 156 -2.65 1.65 5.43
N LYS A 157 -2.87 1.62 6.75
CA LYS A 157 -1.78 1.47 7.73
C LYS A 157 -0.90 0.24 7.46
N VAL A 158 -1.47 -0.85 6.97
CA VAL A 158 -0.70 -2.06 6.60
C VAL A 158 0.28 -1.79 5.46
N SER A 159 -0.11 -1.01 4.45
CA SER A 159 0.80 -0.59 3.37
C SER A 159 1.88 0.35 3.90
N GLY A 160 1.53 1.24 4.83
CA GLY A 160 2.50 2.10 5.53
C GLY A 160 3.52 1.29 6.33
N ARG A 161 3.06 0.27 7.08
CA ARG A 161 3.92 -0.64 7.85
C ARG A 161 4.82 -1.50 6.97
N TYR A 162 4.30 -1.98 5.85
CA TYR A 162 5.10 -2.71 4.88
C TYR A 162 6.22 -1.81 4.35
N LEU A 163 5.89 -0.59 3.90
CA LEU A 163 6.90 0.37 3.44
C LEU A 163 7.92 0.70 4.54
N ALA A 164 7.47 0.96 5.77
CA ALA A 164 8.34 1.24 6.90
C ALA A 164 9.31 0.09 7.18
N GLN A 165 8.80 -1.15 7.21
CA GLN A 165 9.62 -2.33 7.45
C GLN A 165 10.72 -2.43 6.39
N ARG A 166 10.35 -2.29 5.12
CA ARG A 166 11.27 -2.38 4.00
C ARG A 166 12.34 -1.31 4.03
N LEU A 167 11.98 -0.07 4.39
CA LEU A 167 12.95 1.00 4.59
C LEU A 167 13.90 0.70 5.76
N LEU A 168 13.37 0.33 6.93
CA LEU A 168 14.19 0.08 8.11
C LEU A 168 15.13 -1.12 7.94
N ASP A 169 14.75 -2.12 7.15
CA ASP A 169 15.58 -3.29 6.87
C ASP A 169 16.77 -2.95 5.95
N VAL A 170 16.64 -1.97 5.04
CA VAL A 170 17.68 -1.65 4.05
C VAL A 170 18.52 -0.42 4.38
N LEU A 171 18.03 0.51 5.21
CA LEU A 171 18.69 1.82 5.40
C LEU A 171 20.10 1.70 6.04
N ASP A 172 20.36 0.67 6.83
CA ASP A 172 21.69 0.40 7.42
C ASP A 172 22.64 -0.37 6.48
N THR A 173 22.10 -0.94 5.41
CA THR A 173 22.87 -1.80 4.52
C THR A 173 23.75 -0.99 3.56
N GLN A 174 24.85 -1.60 3.10
CA GLN A 174 25.68 -1.04 2.04
C GLN A 174 25.16 -1.48 0.66
N ASN A 175 25.13 -0.55 -0.30
CA ASN A 175 24.81 -0.81 -1.71
C ASN A 175 23.46 -1.49 -2.01
N ASP A 176 22.44 -1.29 -1.17
CA ASP A 176 21.11 -1.83 -1.43
C ASP A 176 20.32 -0.96 -2.45
N PRO A 177 19.73 -1.55 -3.51
CA PRO A 177 18.97 -0.81 -4.52
C PRO A 177 17.75 -0.05 -3.98
N LEU A 178 17.06 -0.60 -2.98
CA LEU A 178 15.93 0.07 -2.33
C LEU A 178 16.41 1.24 -1.47
N LYS A 179 17.55 1.11 -0.77
CA LYS A 179 18.17 2.23 -0.06
C LYS A 179 18.49 3.38 -1.02
N ASN A 180 19.12 3.09 -2.16
CA ASN A 180 19.45 4.11 -3.16
C ASN A 180 18.18 4.83 -3.66
N ARG A 181 17.12 4.07 -3.96
CA ARG A 181 15.81 4.64 -4.33
C ARG A 181 15.21 5.49 -3.21
N ALA A 182 15.26 5.03 -1.97
CA ALA A 182 14.75 5.77 -0.82
C ALA A 182 15.50 7.10 -0.66
N VAL A 183 16.82 7.11 -0.80
CA VAL A 183 17.62 8.35 -0.74
C VAL A 183 17.28 9.29 -1.89
N THR A 184 17.10 8.80 -3.12
CA THR A 184 16.66 9.62 -4.26
C THR A 184 15.28 10.21 -4.03
N VAL A 185 14.34 9.42 -3.54
CA VAL A 185 12.94 9.82 -3.41
C VAL A 185 12.68 10.63 -2.16
N LEU A 186 13.25 10.30 -1.00
CA LEU A 186 12.98 10.94 0.29
C LEU A 186 14.06 11.96 0.69
N GLY A 187 15.28 11.81 0.17
CA GLY A 187 16.45 12.58 0.57
C GLY A 187 17.22 11.90 1.70
N GLY A 188 18.56 11.95 1.62
CA GLY A 188 19.46 11.38 2.62
C GLY A 188 19.18 11.84 4.07
N PRO A 189 18.97 13.15 4.33
CA PRO A 189 18.64 13.64 5.68
C PRO A 189 17.37 13.00 6.25
N PHE A 190 16.29 12.90 5.46
CA PHE A 190 15.06 12.25 5.90
C PHE A 190 15.29 10.78 6.24
N CYS A 191 15.99 10.04 5.37
CA CYS A 191 16.31 8.63 5.59
C CYS A 191 17.12 8.42 6.89
N ASN A 192 18.09 9.30 7.16
CA ASN A 192 18.89 9.24 8.38
C ASN A 192 18.05 9.49 9.64
N ASP A 193 17.22 10.54 9.64
CA ASP A 193 16.34 10.84 10.78
C ASP A 193 15.31 9.72 11.01
N PHE A 194 14.73 9.19 9.93
CA PHE A 194 13.80 8.06 9.96
C PHE A 194 14.44 6.81 10.56
N PHE A 195 15.64 6.45 10.10
CA PHE A 195 16.37 5.31 10.63
C PHE A 195 16.74 5.50 12.11
N LYS A 196 17.24 6.68 12.49
CA LYS A 196 17.61 6.96 13.87
C LYS A 196 16.41 6.81 14.81
N LYS A 197 15.30 7.48 14.49
CA LYS A 197 14.08 7.49 15.31
C LYS A 197 13.48 6.09 15.53
N TYR A 198 13.51 5.24 14.51
CA TYR A 198 12.79 3.97 14.53
C TYR A 198 13.70 2.73 14.64
N ARG A 199 15.03 2.86 14.60
CA ARG A 199 15.95 1.71 14.65
C ARG A 199 17.14 1.84 15.61
N THR A 200 17.80 2.99 15.73
CA THR A 200 19.06 3.08 16.49
C THR A 200 18.88 3.27 17.99
N ASP A 201 17.77 3.87 18.41
CA ASP A 201 17.54 4.20 19.82
C ASP A 201 16.95 3.01 20.62
N LEU A 202 17.33 1.78 20.23
CA LEU A 202 16.84 0.55 20.84
C LEU A 202 17.83 0.05 21.92
N PRO A 203 17.38 -0.21 23.16
CA PRO A 203 18.29 -0.59 24.25
C PRO A 203 18.99 -1.94 24.02
N SER A 204 20.31 -1.97 24.15
CA SER A 204 21.19 -3.10 23.82
C SER A 204 21.14 -4.29 24.79
N SER A 205 20.43 -4.19 25.92
CA SER A 205 20.52 -5.14 27.05
C SER A 205 19.26 -5.99 27.27
N ARG A 206 18.52 -6.35 26.21
CA ARG A 206 17.22 -7.02 26.32
C ARG A 206 17.22 -8.44 25.79
N SER A 207 16.27 -9.25 26.28
CA SER A 207 16.05 -10.60 25.74
C SER A 207 15.61 -10.56 24.26
N PRO A 208 15.85 -11.63 23.47
CA PRO A 208 15.44 -11.68 22.06
C PRO A 208 13.95 -11.40 21.84
N GLU A 209 13.07 -11.92 22.71
CA GLU A 209 11.62 -11.70 22.63
C GLU A 209 11.22 -10.23 22.86
N GLU A 210 11.88 -9.56 23.81
CA GLU A 210 11.66 -8.15 24.07
C GLU A 210 12.16 -7.29 22.92
N ALA A 211 13.33 -7.62 22.35
CA ALA A 211 13.86 -6.95 21.17
C ALA A 211 12.89 -7.04 19.98
N GLU A 212 12.36 -8.23 19.69
CA GLU A 212 11.37 -8.43 18.62
C GLU A 212 10.09 -7.59 18.84
N LYS A 213 9.57 -7.58 20.07
CA LYS A 213 8.38 -6.80 20.41
C LYS A 213 8.60 -5.28 20.24
N ILE A 214 9.78 -4.80 20.60
CA ILE A 214 10.15 -3.40 20.44
C ILE A 214 10.27 -3.05 18.96
N LEU A 215 10.95 -3.89 18.17
CA LEU A 215 11.09 -3.72 16.72
C LEU A 215 9.72 -3.70 16.03
N ALA A 216 8.82 -4.62 16.40
CA ALA A 216 7.46 -4.64 15.89
C ALA A 216 6.70 -3.36 16.25
N THR A 217 6.88 -2.83 17.46
CA THR A 217 6.27 -1.57 17.91
C THR A 217 6.83 -0.37 17.16
N ALA A 218 8.15 -0.29 16.97
CA ALA A 218 8.81 0.75 16.20
C ALA A 218 8.34 0.75 14.75
N ASN A 219 8.26 -0.44 14.12
CA ASN A 219 7.76 -0.59 12.76
C ASN A 219 6.29 -0.15 12.62
N ASN A 220 5.44 -0.47 13.60
CA ASN A 220 4.05 0.01 13.61
C ASN A 220 3.99 1.54 13.64
N ARG A 221 4.75 2.19 14.54
CA ARG A 221 4.80 3.66 14.64
C ARG A 221 5.38 4.32 13.39
N ALA A 222 6.42 3.72 12.81
CA ALA A 222 7.03 4.16 11.56
C ALA A 222 6.02 4.09 10.40
N GLY A 223 5.26 2.99 10.32
CA GLY A 223 4.21 2.83 9.32
C GLY A 223 3.06 3.83 9.50
N GLU A 224 2.66 4.13 10.73
CA GLU A 224 1.67 5.17 11.03
C GLU A 224 2.15 6.56 10.64
N PHE A 225 3.41 6.87 10.92
CA PHE A 225 4.03 8.12 10.49
C PHE A 225 4.05 8.25 8.98
N LEU A 226 4.45 7.21 8.24
CA LEU A 226 4.43 7.23 6.78
C LEU A 226 3.00 7.39 6.23
N SER A 227 2.01 6.68 6.78
CA SER A 227 0.62 6.88 6.38
C SER A 227 0.14 8.32 6.65
N LEU A 228 0.52 8.91 7.79
CA LEU A 228 0.20 10.30 8.10
C LEU A 228 0.86 11.25 7.10
N LEU A 229 2.16 11.10 6.87
CA LEU A 229 2.96 11.88 5.91
C LEU A 229 2.36 11.82 4.50
N MET A 230 1.89 10.65 4.08
CA MET A 230 1.23 10.46 2.80
C MET A 230 -0.14 11.15 2.74
N SER A 231 -0.86 11.28 3.85
CA SER A 231 -2.19 11.91 3.90
C SER A 231 -2.17 13.43 4.17
N SER A 232 -1.10 13.94 4.77
CA SER A 232 -0.97 15.34 5.14
C SER A 232 -0.62 16.20 3.92
N ARG A 233 -1.34 17.31 3.76
CA ARG A 233 -1.09 18.36 2.74
C ARG A 233 -0.86 19.74 3.32
N ALA A 234 -1.00 19.85 4.63
CA ALA A 234 -0.73 21.05 5.39
C ALA A 234 0.17 20.69 6.58
N PRO A 235 0.98 21.64 7.06
CA PRO A 235 1.74 21.45 8.28
C PRO A 235 0.82 21.14 9.45
N LEU A 236 1.27 20.28 10.36
CA LEU A 236 0.54 20.00 11.58
C LEU A 236 0.53 21.24 12.47
N ASN A 237 -0.65 21.66 12.91
CA ASN A 237 -0.80 22.72 13.88
C ASN A 237 -0.37 22.20 15.25
N ILE A 238 0.68 22.80 15.82
CA ILE A 238 1.16 22.50 17.17
C ILE A 238 0.58 23.53 18.13
N PRO A 239 -0.21 23.12 19.13
CA PRO A 239 -0.75 24.04 20.12
C PRO A 239 0.36 24.86 20.81
N PRO A 240 0.12 26.15 21.11
CA PRO A 240 1.08 26.97 21.85
C PRO A 240 1.51 26.29 23.16
N GLY A 241 2.83 26.20 23.40
CA GLY A 241 3.41 25.59 24.60
C GLY A 241 3.65 24.08 24.54
N GLN A 242 3.42 23.41 23.40
CA GLN A 242 3.86 22.04 23.18
C GLN A 242 5.09 22.00 22.27
N GLU A 243 6.14 21.29 22.71
CA GLU A 243 7.28 20.97 21.84
C GLU A 243 6.93 19.83 20.88
N THR A 244 7.53 19.87 19.69
CA THR A 244 7.31 18.84 18.68
C THR A 244 8.00 17.55 19.15
N LYS A 245 7.31 16.40 19.03
CA LYS A 245 7.89 15.07 19.34
C LYS A 245 9.03 14.66 18.37
N TYR A 246 9.45 15.59 17.52
CA TYR A 246 10.42 15.44 16.46
C TYR A 246 11.55 16.47 16.55
N ALA A 247 11.69 17.21 17.66
CA ALA A 247 12.78 18.17 17.84
C ALA A 247 14.18 17.56 17.62
N ALA A 248 14.37 16.27 17.94
CA ALA A 248 15.61 15.52 17.70
C ALA A 248 15.75 14.94 16.26
N TYR A 249 14.70 15.05 15.44
CA TYR A 249 14.60 14.49 14.09
C TYR A 249 13.91 15.51 13.17
N GLU A 250 14.61 16.62 12.90
CA GLU A 250 14.09 17.81 12.22
C GLU A 250 13.36 17.48 10.92
N ARG A 251 13.84 16.51 10.13
CA ARG A 251 13.24 16.14 8.82
C ARG A 251 11.95 15.33 8.93
N LEU A 252 11.58 14.90 10.14
CA LEU A 252 10.34 14.19 10.42
C LEU A 252 9.29 15.11 11.05
N ASP A 253 9.64 16.37 11.31
CA ASP A 253 8.72 17.32 11.92
C ASP A 253 7.71 17.86 10.91
N LEU A 254 6.49 17.33 10.95
CA LEU A 254 5.43 17.71 10.02
C LEU A 254 4.78 19.06 10.33
N SER A 255 5.18 19.78 11.39
CA SER A 255 4.81 21.19 11.52
C SER A 255 5.69 22.11 10.67
N ASN A 256 6.84 21.62 10.20
CA ASN A 256 7.64 22.33 9.22
C ASN A 256 7.04 22.10 7.81
N PRO A 257 6.63 23.16 7.09
CA PRO A 257 6.09 23.03 5.73
C PRO A 257 7.04 22.34 4.75
N ASP A 258 8.36 22.48 4.92
CA ASP A 258 9.34 21.87 4.02
C ASP A 258 9.41 20.33 4.14
N ASN A 259 8.86 19.78 5.22
CA ASN A 259 8.80 18.34 5.45
C ASN A 259 7.47 17.72 4.99
N VAL A 260 6.49 18.52 4.56
CA VAL A 260 5.21 18.04 4.04
C VAL A 260 5.38 17.63 2.58
N PHE A 261 4.88 16.46 2.21
CA PHE A 261 4.96 16.00 0.82
C PHE A 261 3.91 16.67 -0.05
N ASP A 262 4.37 17.22 -1.17
CA ASP A 262 3.49 17.55 -2.28
C ASP A 262 3.03 16.28 -3.02
N GLN A 263 2.12 16.45 -3.98
CA GLN A 263 1.55 15.34 -4.74
C GLN A 263 2.61 14.61 -5.59
N ALA A 264 3.57 15.34 -6.16
CA ALA A 264 4.63 14.75 -6.96
C ALA A 264 5.49 13.80 -6.11
N LYS A 265 5.92 14.26 -4.92
CA LYS A 265 6.69 13.48 -3.95
C LYS A 265 5.88 12.29 -3.43
N ALA A 266 4.62 12.50 -3.08
CA ALA A 266 3.73 11.43 -2.63
C ALA A 266 3.60 10.34 -3.69
N LEU A 267 3.38 10.71 -4.96
CA LEU A 267 3.30 9.75 -6.05
C LEU A 267 4.63 9.00 -6.24
N SER A 268 5.77 9.68 -6.21
CA SER A 268 7.09 9.03 -6.30
C SER A 268 7.33 8.04 -5.16
N VAL A 269 6.90 8.34 -3.92
CA VAL A 269 6.97 7.39 -2.80
C VAL A 269 6.09 6.16 -3.05
N MET A 270 4.83 6.37 -3.45
CA MET A 270 3.89 5.27 -3.70
C MET A 270 4.34 4.36 -4.86
N LEU A 271 4.92 4.93 -5.91
CA LEU A 271 5.35 4.14 -7.07
C LEU A 271 6.73 3.52 -6.85
N SER A 272 7.74 4.33 -6.50
CA SER A 272 9.13 3.88 -6.46
C SER A 272 9.49 3.08 -5.22
N LEU A 273 8.83 3.31 -4.09
CA LEU A 273 9.15 2.65 -2.81
C LEU A 273 8.11 1.61 -2.40
N LEU A 274 6.82 1.89 -2.57
CA LEU A 274 5.76 0.93 -2.24
C LEU A 274 5.51 -0.07 -3.37
N ALA A 275 5.00 0.38 -4.51
CA ALA A 275 4.55 -0.50 -5.59
C ALA A 275 5.70 -1.26 -6.25
N TYR A 276 6.79 -0.58 -6.59
CA TYR A 276 7.96 -1.22 -7.18
C TYR A 276 8.55 -2.31 -6.27
N ASN A 277 8.66 -2.05 -4.96
CA ASN A 277 9.17 -3.07 -4.04
C ASN A 277 8.21 -4.26 -3.93
N ALA A 278 6.89 -4.02 -3.83
CA ALA A 278 5.89 -5.09 -3.84
C ALA A 278 5.94 -5.95 -5.11
N ARG A 279 6.11 -5.33 -6.28
CA ARG A 279 6.30 -6.03 -7.55
C ARG A 279 7.59 -6.84 -7.54
N ASN A 280 8.71 -6.25 -7.14
CA ASN A 280 10.00 -6.93 -7.16
C ASN A 280 10.06 -8.14 -6.23
N GLU A 281 9.50 -8.06 -5.03
CA GLU A 281 9.45 -9.21 -4.11
C GLU A 281 8.62 -10.37 -4.65
N ARG A 282 7.61 -10.08 -5.47
CA ARG A 282 6.79 -11.10 -6.13
C ARG A 282 7.51 -11.73 -7.32
N VAL A 283 8.18 -10.92 -8.12
CA VAL A 283 8.93 -11.39 -9.31
C VAL A 283 10.16 -12.21 -8.92
N HIS A 284 10.90 -11.80 -7.88
CA HIS A 284 12.11 -12.49 -7.45
C HIS A 284 11.85 -13.69 -6.51
N GLY A 285 10.59 -14.08 -6.30
CA GLY A 285 10.22 -15.26 -5.52
C GLY A 285 10.56 -15.19 -4.04
N SER A 286 10.99 -14.02 -3.54
CA SER A 286 11.32 -13.79 -2.13
C SER A 286 10.08 -13.70 -1.24
N SER A 287 8.88 -13.65 -1.84
CA SER A 287 7.59 -13.60 -1.16
C SER A 287 6.80 -14.90 -1.30
N LEU A 288 6.26 -15.38 -0.17
CA LEU A 288 5.24 -16.42 -0.18
C LEU A 288 3.95 -15.87 -0.79
N SER A 289 3.15 -16.71 -1.44
CA SER A 289 1.79 -16.35 -1.89
C SER A 289 1.01 -15.64 -0.78
N PRO A 290 0.57 -14.39 -1.00
CA PRO A 290 0.12 -13.51 0.08
C PRO A 290 -1.15 -14.02 0.79
N PHE A 291 -2.01 -14.72 0.06
CA PHE A 291 -3.27 -15.25 0.57
C PHE A 291 -3.18 -16.70 1.06
N ARG A 292 -2.02 -17.37 0.87
CA ARG A 292 -1.77 -18.76 1.33
C ARG A 292 -0.77 -18.83 2.48
N SER A 293 -0.56 -17.72 3.15
CA SER A 293 0.29 -17.58 4.34
C SER A 293 -0.53 -17.75 5.62
N SER A 294 0.08 -18.25 6.70
CA SER A 294 -0.53 -18.25 8.05
C SER A 294 -0.78 -16.84 8.60
N LYS A 295 -0.15 -15.83 8.00
CA LYS A 295 -0.30 -14.41 8.35
C LYS A 295 -1.33 -13.67 7.47
N ALA A 296 -1.91 -14.36 6.48
CA ALA A 296 -2.92 -13.76 5.60
C ALA A 296 -4.19 -13.41 6.39
N SER A 297 -4.83 -12.30 6.03
CA SER A 297 -6.06 -11.80 6.66
C SER A 297 -6.81 -10.83 5.75
N LEU A 298 -7.98 -10.34 6.18
CA LEU A 298 -8.69 -9.27 5.48
C LEU A 298 -7.87 -7.96 5.39
N THR A 299 -6.96 -7.71 6.33
CA THR A 299 -5.98 -6.62 6.23
C THR A 299 -4.97 -6.85 5.09
N THR A 300 -4.61 -8.10 4.81
CA THR A 300 -3.80 -8.45 3.64
C THR A 300 -4.54 -8.10 2.36
N TYR A 301 -5.82 -8.50 2.24
CA TYR A 301 -6.66 -8.12 1.12
C TYR A 301 -6.78 -6.61 0.97
N ALA A 302 -7.02 -5.87 2.06
CA ALA A 302 -7.08 -4.41 2.04
C ALA A 302 -5.79 -3.78 1.45
N SER A 303 -4.61 -4.28 1.84
CA SER A 303 -3.34 -3.78 1.29
C SER A 303 -3.21 -4.02 -0.21
N TYR A 304 -3.51 -5.24 -0.68
CA TYR A 304 -3.39 -5.58 -2.09
C TYR A 304 -4.45 -4.90 -2.96
N TYR A 305 -5.68 -4.75 -2.46
CA TYR A 305 -6.70 -3.97 -3.14
C TYR A 305 -6.33 -2.50 -3.25
N PHE A 306 -5.74 -1.90 -2.21
CA PHE A 306 -5.24 -0.54 -2.31
C PHE A 306 -4.15 -0.41 -3.39
N GLN A 307 -3.16 -1.32 -3.39
CA GLN A 307 -2.09 -1.31 -4.38
C GLN A 307 -2.63 -1.51 -5.80
N PHE A 308 -3.58 -2.43 -5.98
CA PHE A 308 -4.28 -2.60 -7.25
C PHE A 308 -4.96 -1.30 -7.69
N HIS A 309 -5.77 -0.67 -6.84
CA HIS A 309 -6.47 0.57 -7.19
C HIS A 309 -5.51 1.72 -7.50
N LEU A 310 -4.42 1.83 -6.73
CA LEU A 310 -3.34 2.78 -6.99
C LEU A 310 -2.81 2.59 -8.41
N ILE A 311 -2.35 1.38 -8.75
CA ILE A 311 -1.72 1.16 -10.06
C ILE A 311 -2.74 1.21 -11.20
N TYR A 312 -3.96 0.71 -11.01
CA TYR A 312 -5.04 0.84 -11.98
C TYR A 312 -5.34 2.31 -12.28
N ALA A 313 -5.53 3.13 -11.25
CA ALA A 313 -5.84 4.55 -11.41
C ALA A 313 -4.73 5.29 -12.16
N ILE A 314 -3.47 5.05 -11.80
CA ILE A 314 -2.33 5.68 -12.50
C ILE A 314 -2.23 5.16 -13.94
N ALA A 315 -2.36 3.86 -14.19
CA ALA A 315 -2.31 3.28 -15.54
C ALA A 315 -3.40 3.86 -16.46
N VAL A 316 -4.65 3.95 -15.97
CA VAL A 316 -5.75 4.58 -16.72
C VAL A 316 -5.46 6.06 -16.98
N GLY A 317 -4.95 6.78 -15.97
CA GLY A 317 -4.55 8.18 -16.13
C GLY A 317 -3.52 8.33 -17.26
N LEU A 318 -2.46 7.52 -17.25
CA LEU A 318 -1.44 7.55 -18.30
C LEU A 318 -1.99 7.15 -19.67
N MET A 319 -2.92 6.19 -19.75
CA MET A 319 -3.57 5.86 -21.02
C MET A 319 -4.33 7.07 -21.59
N ILE A 320 -5.00 7.86 -20.75
CA ILE A 320 -5.71 9.07 -21.19
C ILE A 320 -4.73 10.13 -21.71
N GLU A 321 -3.55 10.26 -21.08
CA GLU A 321 -2.50 11.17 -21.55
C GLU A 321 -1.83 10.69 -22.85
N SER A 322 -1.60 9.39 -22.97
CA SER A 322 -0.89 8.79 -24.11
C SER A 322 -1.77 8.60 -25.35
N PHE A 323 -3.09 8.45 -25.17
CA PHE A 323 -4.03 8.13 -26.25
C PHE A 323 -5.18 9.14 -26.32
N PRO A 324 -4.98 10.28 -27.01
CA PRO A 324 -5.99 11.32 -27.12
C PRO A 324 -7.35 10.79 -27.60
N GLY A 325 -8.43 11.22 -26.93
CA GLY A 325 -9.80 10.84 -27.28
C GLY A 325 -10.29 9.52 -26.70
N CYS A 326 -9.46 8.73 -26.00
CA CYS A 326 -9.93 7.51 -25.33
C CYS A 326 -10.66 7.80 -23.99
N GLY A 327 -10.56 9.03 -23.47
CA GLY A 327 -11.14 9.43 -22.19
C GLY A 327 -10.80 10.88 -21.83
N ASP A 328 -11.18 11.29 -20.64
CA ASP A 328 -10.90 12.62 -20.11
C ASP A 328 -10.59 12.60 -18.60
N SER A 329 -9.88 13.62 -18.15
CA SER A 329 -9.35 13.70 -16.79
C SER A 329 -10.42 13.94 -15.71
N ILE A 330 -11.61 14.44 -16.09
CA ILE A 330 -12.74 14.68 -15.19
C ILE A 330 -13.40 13.34 -14.86
N ARG A 331 -13.77 12.56 -15.88
CA ARG A 331 -14.32 11.20 -15.71
C ARG A 331 -13.34 10.29 -15.00
N TRP A 332 -12.05 10.41 -15.29
CA TRP A 332 -11.01 9.65 -14.59
C TRP A 332 -10.99 9.98 -13.10
N ASN A 333 -10.99 11.26 -12.73
CA ASN A 333 -11.06 11.68 -11.34
C ASN A 333 -12.30 11.18 -10.59
N ALA A 334 -13.45 11.17 -11.27
CA ALA A 334 -14.70 10.65 -10.72
C ALA A 334 -14.60 9.13 -10.49
N ASN A 335 -14.00 8.39 -11.44
CA ASN A 335 -13.77 6.95 -11.29
C ASN A 335 -12.79 6.63 -10.15
N VAL A 336 -11.73 7.42 -9.95
CA VAL A 336 -10.82 7.28 -8.80
C VAL A 336 -11.58 7.49 -7.49
N ASP A 337 -12.45 8.50 -7.43
CA ASP A 337 -13.25 8.80 -6.24
C ASP A 337 -14.24 7.67 -5.91
N GLU A 338 -14.99 7.22 -6.91
CA GLU A 338 -15.93 6.10 -6.80
C GLU A 338 -15.23 4.84 -6.29
N ASN A 339 -14.07 4.51 -6.88
CA ASN A 339 -13.30 3.34 -6.50
C ASN A 339 -12.70 3.44 -5.11
N MET A 340 -12.26 4.63 -4.67
CA MET A 340 -11.84 4.84 -3.28
C MET A 340 -13.01 4.74 -2.30
N GLY A 341 -14.21 5.20 -2.70
CA GLY A 341 -15.44 4.99 -1.93
C GLY A 341 -15.78 3.51 -1.76
N LYS A 342 -15.70 2.71 -2.84
CA LYS A 342 -15.91 1.26 -2.83
C LYS A 342 -14.85 0.53 -2.01
N TYR A 343 -13.59 0.91 -2.20
CA TYR A 343 -12.49 0.39 -1.37
C TYR A 343 -12.77 0.64 0.11
N HIS A 344 -13.22 1.84 0.48
CA HIS A 344 -13.51 2.18 1.87
C HIS A 344 -14.74 1.47 2.43
N SER A 345 -15.80 1.25 1.64
CA SER A 345 -16.99 0.55 2.11
C SER A 345 -16.71 -0.92 2.42
N VAL A 346 -15.81 -1.56 1.66
CA VAL A 346 -15.41 -2.97 1.85
C VAL A 346 -14.31 -3.10 2.91
N PHE A 347 -13.26 -2.28 2.80
CA PHE A 347 -12.04 -2.44 3.58
C PHE A 347 -11.85 -1.39 4.66
N GLY A 348 -12.77 -0.45 4.86
CA GLY A 348 -12.73 0.57 5.92
C GLY A 348 -12.31 0.01 7.29
N PRO A 349 -13.00 -1.03 7.80
CA PRO A 349 -12.67 -1.67 9.08
C PRO A 349 -11.28 -2.33 9.13
N TYR A 350 -10.72 -2.67 7.97
CA TYR A 350 -9.43 -3.36 7.83
C TYR A 350 -8.31 -2.41 7.36
N SER A 351 -8.65 -1.17 7.01
CA SER A 351 -7.76 -0.16 6.42
C SER A 351 -7.52 1.05 7.34
N ARG A 352 -8.46 1.40 8.24
CA ARG A 352 -8.35 2.55 9.16
C ARG A 352 -8.38 2.18 10.67
N LYS A 353 -7.47 2.85 11.40
CA LYS A 353 -7.53 3.41 12.77
C LYS A 353 -7.91 2.45 13.92
N THR A 354 -6.96 2.08 14.78
CA THR A 354 -6.73 2.83 16.03
C THR A 354 -5.67 3.90 15.91
#